data_AF-A0AA46NLJ3-F1
#
_entry.id   AF-A0AA46NLJ3-F1
#
_cell.length_a   1.000
_cell.length_b   1.000
_cell.length_c   1.000
_cell.angle_alpha   90.00
_cell.angle_beta   90.00
_cell.angle_gamma   90.00
#
_symmetry.space_group_name_H-M   'P 1'
#
loop_
_entity.id
_entity.type
_entity.pdbx_description
1 polymer ?
#
loop_
_entity_poly.entity_id
_entity_poly.type
_entity_poly.pdbx_seq_one_letter_code
_entity_poly.pdbx_strand_id
1 'polypeptide(L)'
;MSAHYDLSNDFYKLMLDKTMMYSSAVFENKDQDLYDAQKNKLEKLSSKLNLKDGSKVLEIGSGWGAMAIHLAKDKKCDVTTVTLSVEQKKLCEERFKKEGVEDKIDILLKDYRDLKGEFDAIIAVEMFEAVGREYFHIFFKKCQELLKPSGVLVLQVITIPDQRYKAYSKGSDFIQKYIFPGGHLPSILKILETTSKHTRLNLNHLEEFTEDYAKTLNIWHENFENHLDEVKKLGFDDYFIRMWKIYLNYCEAGFLTRNINLHQLVFTRDQNIYLNKGLIA
;
A
#
# COMPACT_ATOMS: atom_id res chain seq x y z
N MET A 1 5.13 -12.72 -6.53
CA MET A 1 5.09 -11.82 -5.37
C MET A 1 5.39 -12.49 -4.04
N SER A 2 4.83 -13.68 -3.74
CA SER A 2 5.07 -14.38 -2.46
C SER A 2 6.55 -14.49 -2.08
N ALA A 3 7.42 -14.91 -3.01
CA ALA A 3 8.85 -15.12 -2.74
C ALA A 3 9.62 -13.90 -2.20
N HIS A 4 9.17 -12.66 -2.49
CA HIS A 4 9.79 -11.45 -1.90
C HIS A 4 9.35 -11.28 -0.45
N TYR A 5 8.05 -11.32 -0.18
CA TYR A 5 7.51 -11.11 1.16
C TYR A 5 7.70 -12.30 2.11
N ASP A 6 8.02 -13.48 1.58
CA ASP A 6 8.29 -14.70 2.33
C ASP A 6 9.81 -14.90 2.61
N LEU A 7 10.66 -13.89 2.36
CA LEU A 7 12.11 -13.98 2.61
C LEU A 7 12.41 -14.29 4.10
N SER A 8 11.98 -13.41 5.00
CA SER A 8 12.00 -13.61 6.46
C SER A 8 11.44 -12.38 7.17
N ASN A 9 10.56 -12.57 8.16
CA ASN A 9 10.11 -11.48 9.02
C ASN A 9 11.29 -10.86 9.80
N ASP A 10 12.29 -11.65 10.18
CA ASP A 10 13.45 -11.16 10.91
C ASP A 10 14.37 -10.30 10.05
N PHE A 11 14.45 -10.60 8.75
CA PHE A 11 15.13 -9.74 7.79
C PHE A 11 14.47 -8.36 7.70
N TYR A 12 13.15 -8.32 7.51
CA TYR A 12 12.43 -7.05 7.39
C TYR A 12 12.51 -6.19 8.65
N LYS A 13 12.54 -6.79 9.84
CA LYS A 13 12.73 -6.05 11.11
C LYS A 13 14.04 -5.28 11.19
N LEU A 14 15.08 -5.68 10.44
CA LEU A 14 16.37 -4.98 10.44
C LEU A 14 16.33 -3.65 9.68
N MET A 15 15.40 -3.51 8.74
CA MET A 15 15.30 -2.31 7.88
C MET A 15 14.06 -1.45 8.18
N LEU A 16 12.94 -2.07 8.53
CA LEU A 16 11.67 -1.40 8.79
C LEU A 16 11.58 -0.87 10.22
N ASP A 17 10.67 0.07 10.46
CA ASP A 17 10.33 0.48 11.81
C ASP A 17 9.44 -0.58 12.51
N LYS A 18 9.12 -0.34 13.79
CA LYS A 18 8.34 -1.27 14.62
C LYS A 18 6.89 -1.51 14.14
N THR A 19 6.36 -0.70 13.24
CA THR A 19 5.07 -1.00 12.58
C THR A 19 5.18 -2.11 11.55
N MET A 20 6.38 -2.43 11.07
CA MET A 20 6.64 -3.35 9.95
C MET A 20 5.92 -2.92 8.66
N MET A 21 5.73 -1.62 8.43
CA MET A 21 5.12 -1.15 7.18
C MET A 21 6.18 -1.04 6.09
N TYR A 22 6.04 -1.89 5.08
CA TYR A 22 6.87 -1.88 3.89
C TYR A 22 6.16 -1.12 2.76
N SER A 23 5.89 0.14 3.05
CA SER A 23 5.30 1.14 2.16
C SER A 23 5.88 2.50 2.53
N SER A 24 5.80 3.49 1.66
CA SER A 24 6.22 4.86 1.98
C SER A 24 5.57 5.39 3.24
N ALA A 25 6.35 6.10 4.06
CA ALA A 25 5.87 6.93 5.16
C ALA A 25 5.36 8.29 4.65
N VAL A 26 4.88 9.14 5.56
CA VAL A 26 4.56 10.55 5.32
C VAL A 26 5.23 11.40 6.39
N PHE A 27 6.17 12.25 6.00
CA PHE A 27 6.94 13.09 6.91
C PHE A 27 6.31 14.48 7.02
N GLU A 28 6.05 14.94 8.24
CA GLU A 28 5.60 16.32 8.47
C GLU A 28 6.77 17.31 8.55
N ASN A 29 7.96 16.80 8.86
CA ASN A 29 9.20 17.56 8.87
C ASN A 29 10.42 16.68 8.58
N LYS A 30 11.56 17.32 8.34
CA LYS A 30 12.79 16.67 7.86
C LYS A 30 13.48 15.79 8.90
N ASP A 31 13.28 16.04 10.18
CA ASP A 31 14.00 15.36 11.26
C ASP A 31 13.16 14.26 11.92
N GLN A 32 11.91 14.09 11.48
CA GLN A 32 11.01 13.07 12.00
C GLN A 32 11.52 11.67 11.69
N ASP A 33 11.46 10.80 12.70
CA ASP A 33 11.81 9.40 12.58
C ASP A 33 10.81 8.61 11.72
N LEU A 34 11.23 7.43 11.26
CA LEU A 34 10.41 6.61 10.37
C LEU A 34 9.13 6.10 11.04
N TYR A 35 9.15 5.81 12.34
CA TYR A 35 7.99 5.28 13.05
C TYR A 35 6.86 6.30 13.13
N ASP A 36 7.18 7.54 13.51
CA ASP A 36 6.21 8.61 13.60
C ASP A 36 5.72 9.04 12.21
N ALA A 37 6.59 9.06 11.21
CA ALA A 37 6.19 9.31 9.82
C ALA A 37 5.24 8.22 9.27
N GLN A 38 5.44 6.98 9.68
CA GLN A 38 4.55 5.87 9.34
C GLN A 38 3.18 6.00 10.03
N LYS A 39 3.13 6.48 11.27
CA LYS A 39 1.87 6.82 11.94
C LYS A 39 1.14 7.98 11.25
N ASN A 40 1.87 9.00 10.82
CA ASN A 40 1.31 10.11 10.06
C ASN A 40 0.66 9.62 8.75
N LYS A 41 1.30 8.68 8.05
CA LYS A 41 0.69 8.02 6.87
C LYS A 41 -0.63 7.32 7.22
N LEU A 42 -0.68 6.55 8.32
CA LEU A 42 -1.89 5.86 8.77
C LEU A 42 -3.05 6.85 9.03
N GLU A 43 -2.77 7.94 9.73
CA GLU A 43 -3.74 9.01 9.99
C GLU A 43 -4.19 9.70 8.70
N LYS A 44 -3.25 10.07 7.83
CA LYS A 44 -3.54 10.74 6.55
C LYS A 44 -4.46 9.88 5.67
N LEU A 45 -4.14 8.60 5.51
CA LEU A 45 -4.95 7.65 4.73
C LEU A 45 -6.34 7.42 5.36
N SER A 46 -6.39 7.18 6.66
CA SER A 46 -7.66 6.90 7.34
C SER A 46 -8.61 8.10 7.39
N SER A 47 -8.07 9.33 7.45
CA SER A 47 -8.88 10.56 7.37
C SER A 47 -9.64 10.71 6.04
N LYS A 48 -9.11 10.11 4.96
CA LYS A 48 -9.71 10.14 3.62
C LYS A 48 -10.84 9.13 3.43
N LEU A 49 -11.02 8.18 4.34
CA LEU A 49 -12.00 7.09 4.23
C LEU A 49 -13.43 7.50 4.66
N ASN A 50 -13.65 8.71 5.22
CA ASN A 50 -14.96 9.20 5.70
C ASN A 50 -15.63 8.22 6.70
N LEU A 51 -14.84 7.73 7.66
CA LEU A 51 -15.23 6.68 8.60
C LEU A 51 -16.12 7.21 9.73
N LYS A 52 -16.92 6.30 10.27
CA LYS A 52 -17.66 6.41 11.54
C LYS A 52 -17.35 5.19 12.41
N ASP A 53 -17.58 5.28 13.71
CA ASP A 53 -17.50 4.13 14.62
C ASP A 53 -18.35 2.97 14.07
N GLY A 54 -17.75 1.77 13.97
CA GLY A 54 -18.38 0.57 13.42
C GLY A 54 -18.44 0.48 11.89
N SER A 55 -17.75 1.36 11.16
CA SER A 55 -17.65 1.23 9.69
C SER A 55 -16.99 -0.09 9.31
N LYS A 56 -17.51 -0.76 8.28
CA LYS A 56 -16.90 -1.96 7.71
C LYS A 56 -15.85 -1.55 6.69
N VAL A 57 -14.58 -1.85 6.96
CA VAL A 57 -13.47 -1.48 6.09
C VAL A 57 -12.79 -2.72 5.52
N LEU A 58 -12.61 -2.73 4.20
CA LEU A 58 -11.78 -3.73 3.53
C LEU A 58 -10.39 -3.16 3.27
N GLU A 59 -9.36 -3.79 3.83
CA GLU A 59 -7.98 -3.59 3.46
C GLU A 59 -7.55 -4.67 2.45
N ILE A 60 -7.11 -4.25 1.26
CA ILE A 60 -6.57 -5.16 0.25
C ILE A 60 -5.04 -5.11 0.29
N GLY A 61 -4.44 -6.20 0.77
CA GLY A 61 -3.02 -6.32 1.04
C GLY A 61 -2.68 -5.98 2.48
N SER A 62 -2.78 -6.98 3.38
CA SER A 62 -2.59 -6.79 4.82
C SER A 62 -1.20 -6.30 5.23
N GLY A 63 -0.18 -6.58 4.41
CA GLY A 63 1.21 -6.45 4.82
C GLY A 63 1.43 -7.20 6.15
N TRP A 64 1.93 -6.49 7.16
CA TRP A 64 2.07 -7.01 8.52
C TRP A 64 1.02 -6.47 9.51
N GLY A 65 -0.09 -5.93 9.01
CA GLY A 65 -1.30 -5.66 9.79
C GLY A 65 -1.37 -4.29 10.47
N ALA A 66 -0.39 -3.41 10.25
CA ALA A 66 -0.35 -2.09 10.91
C ALA A 66 -1.57 -1.20 10.56
N MET A 67 -2.03 -1.22 9.30
CA MET A 67 -3.22 -0.46 8.90
C MET A 67 -4.50 -1.08 9.46
N ALA A 68 -4.65 -2.41 9.45
CA ALA A 68 -5.78 -3.06 10.11
C ALA A 68 -5.86 -2.73 11.61
N ILE A 69 -4.73 -2.77 12.32
CA ILE A 69 -4.64 -2.38 13.73
C ILE A 69 -5.08 -0.93 13.92
N HIS A 70 -4.56 -0.01 13.11
CA HIS A 70 -4.92 1.41 13.17
C HIS A 70 -6.42 1.64 12.98
N LEU A 71 -7.00 1.02 11.94
CA LEU A 71 -8.43 1.16 11.63
C LEU A 71 -9.31 0.57 12.73
N ALA A 72 -8.94 -0.58 13.29
CA ALA A 72 -9.70 -1.21 14.37
C ALA A 72 -9.56 -0.47 15.70
N LYS A 73 -8.34 -0.13 16.10
CA LYS A 73 -8.01 0.46 17.41
C LYS A 73 -8.37 1.93 17.48
N ASP A 74 -7.88 2.71 16.52
CA ASP A 74 -7.91 4.18 16.59
C ASP A 74 -9.13 4.75 15.86
N LYS A 75 -9.62 4.06 14.82
CA LYS A 75 -10.84 4.44 14.06
C LYS A 75 -12.07 3.58 14.40
N LYS A 76 -11.96 2.63 15.32
CA LYS A 76 -13.07 1.79 15.82
C LYS A 76 -13.88 1.11 14.69
N CYS A 77 -13.20 0.72 13.63
CA CYS A 77 -13.81 0.05 12.49
C CYS A 77 -13.84 -1.48 12.70
N ASP A 78 -14.77 -2.13 12.00
CA ASP A 78 -14.72 -3.58 11.81
C ASP A 78 -13.95 -3.83 10.49
N VAL A 79 -12.78 -4.46 10.58
CA VAL A 79 -11.84 -4.57 9.47
C VAL A 79 -11.85 -5.98 8.90
N THR A 80 -11.99 -6.11 7.59
CA THR A 80 -11.58 -7.31 6.86
C THR A 80 -10.29 -6.98 6.13
N THR A 81 -9.24 -7.76 6.34
CA THR A 81 -7.96 -7.58 5.66
C THR A 81 -7.56 -8.87 4.94
N VAL A 82 -7.01 -8.75 3.73
CA VAL A 82 -6.65 -9.92 2.92
C VAL A 82 -5.19 -9.94 2.52
N THR A 83 -4.61 -11.13 2.59
CA THR A 83 -3.25 -11.43 2.13
C THR A 83 -3.19 -12.77 1.40
N LEU A 84 -2.15 -12.95 0.60
CA LEU A 84 -1.81 -14.23 -0.03
C LEU A 84 -0.64 -14.93 0.69
N SER A 85 0.01 -14.28 1.67
CA SER A 85 1.14 -14.87 2.42
C SER A 85 0.67 -15.47 3.74
N VAL A 86 1.02 -16.74 3.95
CA VAL A 86 0.77 -17.47 5.20
C VAL A 86 1.56 -16.86 6.36
N GLU A 87 2.80 -16.44 6.11
CA GLU A 87 3.68 -15.85 7.13
C GLU A 87 3.19 -14.48 7.58
N GLN A 88 2.70 -13.64 6.64
CA GLN A 88 2.04 -12.38 6.98
C GLN A 88 0.80 -12.63 7.82
N LYS A 89 -0.06 -13.58 7.41
CA LYS A 89 -1.27 -13.89 8.18
C LYS A 89 -0.95 -14.29 9.61
N LYS A 90 -0.01 -15.22 9.80
CA LYS A 90 0.39 -15.70 11.13
C LYS A 90 0.88 -14.56 12.02
N LEU A 91 1.80 -13.72 11.52
CA LEU A 91 2.33 -12.59 12.30
C LEU A 91 1.24 -11.52 12.57
N CYS A 92 0.33 -11.28 11.63
CA CYS A 92 -0.82 -10.41 11.85
C CYS A 92 -1.71 -10.91 12.99
N GLU A 93 -2.07 -12.20 13.02
CA GLU A 93 -2.89 -12.79 14.10
C GLU A 93 -2.22 -12.63 15.48
N GLU A 94 -0.90 -12.85 15.57
CA GLU A 94 -0.13 -12.62 16.79
C GLU A 94 -0.18 -11.15 17.23
N ARG A 95 -0.01 -10.22 16.27
CA ARG A 95 -0.05 -8.78 16.54
C ARG A 95 -1.44 -8.29 16.94
N PHE A 96 -2.50 -8.79 16.31
CA PHE A 96 -3.86 -8.38 16.62
C PHE A 96 -4.24 -8.77 18.06
N LYS A 97 -3.88 -9.98 18.50
CA LYS A 97 -4.02 -10.43 19.89
C LYS A 97 -3.22 -9.57 20.86
N LYS A 98 -1.96 -9.27 20.51
CA LYS A 98 -1.10 -8.42 21.33
C LYS A 98 -1.67 -7.00 21.52
N GLU A 99 -2.33 -6.48 20.49
CA GLU A 99 -2.95 -5.15 20.52
C GLU A 99 -4.39 -5.15 21.05
N GLY A 100 -4.98 -6.33 21.30
CA GLY A 100 -6.34 -6.48 21.83
C GLY A 100 -7.44 -6.09 20.84
N VAL A 101 -7.22 -6.32 19.55
CA VAL A 101 -8.12 -5.93 18.44
C VAL A 101 -8.55 -7.11 17.56
N GLU A 102 -8.23 -8.34 17.95
CA GLU A 102 -8.54 -9.56 17.20
C GLU A 102 -10.05 -9.74 16.95
N ASP A 103 -10.91 -9.27 17.85
CA ASP A 103 -12.37 -9.35 17.69
C ASP A 103 -12.92 -8.33 16.66
N LYS A 104 -12.08 -7.39 16.23
CA LYS A 104 -12.40 -6.33 15.27
C LYS A 104 -11.78 -6.53 13.90
N ILE A 105 -10.91 -7.52 13.75
CA ILE A 105 -10.15 -7.74 12.50
C ILE A 105 -10.32 -9.19 12.03
N ASP A 106 -10.92 -9.37 10.87
CA ASP A 106 -10.95 -10.64 10.15
C ASP A 106 -9.84 -10.67 9.09
N ILE A 107 -8.81 -11.51 9.30
CA ILE A 107 -7.72 -11.69 8.34
C ILE A 107 -7.88 -12.95 7.51
N LEU A 108 -8.03 -12.75 6.20
CA LEU A 108 -8.28 -13.82 5.25
C LEU A 108 -7.04 -14.11 4.41
N LEU A 109 -6.65 -15.38 4.37
CA LEU A 109 -5.70 -15.88 3.37
C LEU A 109 -6.46 -16.14 2.07
N LYS A 110 -6.76 -15.08 1.33
CA LYS A 110 -7.64 -15.13 0.18
C LYS A 110 -7.29 -14.06 -0.84
N ASP A 111 -7.55 -14.36 -2.11
CA ASP A 111 -7.55 -13.35 -3.14
C ASP A 111 -8.76 -12.42 -2.98
N TYR A 112 -8.53 -11.11 -3.12
CA TYR A 112 -9.58 -10.09 -3.03
C TYR A 112 -10.69 -10.28 -4.09
N ARG A 113 -10.35 -10.92 -5.22
CA ARG A 113 -11.29 -11.23 -6.31
C ARG A 113 -12.40 -12.18 -5.87
N ASP A 114 -12.14 -13.02 -4.86
CA ASP A 114 -13.06 -14.02 -4.33
C ASP A 114 -13.88 -13.54 -3.12
N LEU A 115 -13.73 -12.27 -2.75
CA LEU A 115 -14.53 -11.66 -1.68
C LEU A 115 -15.95 -11.37 -2.13
N LYS A 116 -16.86 -11.30 -1.17
CA LYS A 116 -18.28 -10.97 -1.37
C LYS A 116 -18.72 -10.04 -0.24
N GLY A 117 -19.85 -9.36 -0.45
CA GLY A 117 -20.43 -8.44 0.52
C GLY A 117 -20.20 -6.97 0.14
N GLU A 118 -20.47 -6.07 1.09
CA GLU A 118 -20.36 -4.63 0.89
C GLU A 118 -19.65 -3.97 2.08
N PHE A 119 -18.75 -3.04 1.77
CA PHE A 119 -17.94 -2.28 2.72
C PHE A 119 -18.25 -0.78 2.63
N ASP A 120 -18.13 -0.10 3.77
CA ASP A 120 -18.26 1.35 3.86
C ASP A 120 -17.04 2.05 3.25
N ALA A 121 -15.86 1.45 3.38
CA ALA A 121 -14.65 1.93 2.75
C ALA A 121 -13.72 0.79 2.33
N ILE A 122 -12.93 1.04 1.29
CA ILE A 122 -11.87 0.13 0.83
C ILE A 122 -10.56 0.90 0.84
N ILE A 123 -9.49 0.28 1.32
CA ILE A 123 -8.14 0.82 1.28
C ILE A 123 -7.16 -0.20 0.69
N ALA A 124 -6.25 0.27 -0.16
CA ALA A 124 -5.12 -0.54 -0.62
C ALA A 124 -3.86 0.33 -0.65
N VAL A 125 -2.81 -0.10 0.03
CA VAL A 125 -1.55 0.64 0.19
C VAL A 125 -0.45 -0.11 -0.54
N GLU A 126 0.03 0.45 -1.65
CA GLU A 126 1.14 -0.07 -2.46
C GLU A 126 0.98 -1.55 -2.84
N MET A 127 -0.27 -1.94 -3.05
CA MET A 127 -0.68 -3.27 -3.49
C MET A 127 -1.04 -3.25 -4.98
N PHE A 128 -1.48 -2.12 -5.53
CA PHE A 128 -2.02 -2.06 -6.90
C PHE A 128 -0.96 -2.37 -7.97
N GLU A 129 0.31 -2.09 -7.67
CA GLU A 129 1.50 -2.41 -8.45
C GLU A 129 1.62 -3.92 -8.71
N ALA A 130 1.05 -4.75 -7.82
CA ALA A 130 0.97 -6.20 -7.93
C ALA A 130 -0.01 -6.72 -8.97
N VAL A 131 -1.04 -5.93 -9.28
CA VAL A 131 -2.20 -6.39 -10.05
C VAL A 131 -1.80 -6.71 -11.48
N GLY A 132 -0.84 -5.97 -12.03
CA GLY A 132 -0.42 -6.10 -13.41
C GLY A 132 -1.38 -5.41 -14.38
N ARG A 133 -0.81 -4.83 -15.44
CA ARG A 133 -1.51 -3.95 -16.40
C ARG A 133 -2.81 -4.54 -16.97
N GLU A 134 -2.82 -5.83 -17.26
CA GLU A 134 -3.95 -6.51 -17.89
C GLU A 134 -5.17 -6.61 -16.96
N TYR A 135 -4.94 -6.57 -15.65
CA TYR A 135 -5.96 -6.83 -14.63
C TYR A 135 -6.42 -5.56 -13.88
N PHE A 136 -5.89 -4.38 -14.21
CA PHE A 136 -6.32 -3.11 -13.59
C PHE A 136 -7.84 -2.92 -13.60
N HIS A 137 -8.48 -3.25 -14.73
CA HIS A 137 -9.93 -3.15 -14.84
C HIS A 137 -10.68 -4.12 -13.93
N ILE A 138 -10.13 -5.33 -13.69
CA ILE A 138 -10.71 -6.31 -12.76
C ILE A 138 -10.62 -5.79 -11.33
N PHE A 139 -9.47 -5.22 -10.95
CA PHE A 139 -9.28 -4.60 -9.63
C PHE A 139 -10.35 -3.54 -9.36
N PHE A 140 -10.47 -2.53 -10.23
CA PHE A 140 -11.44 -1.45 -10.00
C PHE A 140 -12.90 -1.92 -10.07
N LYS A 141 -13.24 -2.87 -10.95
CA LYS A 141 -14.58 -3.49 -10.97
C LYS A 141 -14.88 -4.19 -9.65
N LYS A 142 -13.92 -4.94 -9.10
CA LYS A 142 -14.09 -5.64 -7.83
C LYS A 142 -14.21 -4.68 -6.66
N CYS A 143 -13.37 -3.64 -6.62
CA CYS A 143 -13.51 -2.58 -5.63
C CYS A 143 -14.87 -1.90 -5.73
N GLN A 144 -15.36 -1.61 -6.93
CA GLN A 144 -16.73 -1.11 -7.10
C GLN A 144 -17.73 -2.10 -6.53
N GLU A 145 -17.72 -3.37 -6.95
CA GLU A 145 -18.68 -4.40 -6.49
C GLU A 145 -18.76 -4.50 -4.97
N LEU A 146 -17.61 -4.46 -4.28
CA LEU A 146 -17.51 -4.58 -2.83
C LEU A 146 -17.79 -3.27 -2.08
N LEU A 147 -17.85 -2.12 -2.76
CA LEU A 147 -18.06 -0.83 -2.11
C LEU A 147 -19.55 -0.49 -2.08
N LYS A 148 -20.07 -0.03 -0.94
CA LYS A 148 -21.43 0.53 -0.89
C LYS A 148 -21.57 1.73 -1.84
N PRO A 149 -22.79 2.06 -2.31
CA PRO A 149 -23.02 3.26 -3.13
C PRO A 149 -22.42 4.56 -2.57
N SER A 150 -22.44 4.72 -1.24
CA SER A 150 -21.90 5.88 -0.52
C SER A 150 -20.45 5.74 -0.09
N GLY A 151 -19.79 4.62 -0.39
CA GLY A 151 -18.48 4.29 0.14
C GLY A 151 -17.34 5.05 -0.54
N VAL A 152 -16.16 4.94 0.07
CA VAL A 152 -14.92 5.56 -0.41
C VAL A 152 -13.84 4.51 -0.64
N LEU A 153 -13.16 4.59 -1.78
CA LEU A 153 -11.95 3.83 -2.08
C LEU A 153 -10.73 4.75 -1.94
N VAL A 154 -9.76 4.37 -1.11
CA VAL A 154 -8.47 5.07 -1.00
C VAL A 154 -7.35 4.15 -1.48
N LEU A 155 -6.52 4.63 -2.39
CA LEU A 155 -5.34 3.94 -2.90
C LEU A 155 -4.10 4.75 -2.55
N GLN A 156 -3.06 4.13 -2.02
CA GLN A 156 -1.68 4.64 -2.13
C GLN A 156 -0.97 3.80 -3.19
N VAL A 157 -0.36 4.45 -4.18
CA VAL A 157 0.17 3.76 -5.35
C VAL A 157 1.37 4.48 -5.94
N ILE A 158 2.41 3.71 -6.26
CA ILE A 158 3.54 4.15 -7.06
C ILE A 158 3.10 4.25 -8.51
N THR A 159 3.39 5.38 -9.14
CA THR A 159 3.03 5.66 -10.52
C THR A 159 4.24 6.04 -11.35
N ILE A 160 4.16 5.86 -12.66
CA ILE A 160 5.11 6.42 -13.61
C ILE A 160 4.48 7.60 -14.36
N PRO A 161 5.23 8.67 -14.69
CA PRO A 161 4.71 9.78 -15.49
C PRO A 161 4.06 9.32 -16.80
N ASP A 162 2.94 9.93 -17.17
CA ASP A 162 2.13 9.55 -18.33
C ASP A 162 2.92 9.55 -19.64
N GLN A 163 3.83 10.52 -19.80
CA GLN A 163 4.70 10.66 -20.98
C GLN A 163 5.63 9.45 -21.17
N ARG A 164 5.94 8.74 -20.09
CA ARG A 164 6.84 7.58 -20.09
C ARG A 164 6.10 6.25 -20.08
N TYR A 165 4.83 6.24 -19.67
CA TYR A 165 4.04 5.02 -19.46
C TYR A 165 4.01 4.11 -20.70
N LYS A 166 3.86 4.67 -21.91
CA LYS A 166 3.82 3.87 -23.15
C LYS A 166 5.14 3.13 -23.42
N ALA A 167 6.28 3.73 -23.11
CA ALA A 167 7.58 3.10 -23.29
C ALA A 167 7.83 2.07 -22.19
N TYR A 168 7.61 2.45 -20.93
CA TYR A 168 7.73 1.56 -19.77
C TYR A 168 6.88 0.29 -19.92
N SER A 169 5.62 0.45 -20.33
CA SER A 169 4.66 -0.65 -20.40
C SER A 169 4.89 -1.71 -21.48
N LYS A 170 6.00 -1.59 -22.24
CA LYS A 170 6.45 -2.55 -23.26
C LYS A 170 7.74 -3.28 -22.87
N GLY A 171 8.40 -2.86 -21.78
CA GLY A 171 9.71 -3.38 -21.37
C GLY A 171 9.65 -4.13 -20.05
N SER A 172 10.80 -4.68 -19.68
CA SER A 172 11.08 -5.17 -18.34
C SER A 172 12.28 -4.42 -17.78
N ASP A 173 12.16 -3.86 -16.58
CA ASP A 173 13.26 -3.18 -15.89
C ASP A 173 13.93 -4.07 -14.83
N PHE A 174 14.94 -3.51 -14.14
CA PHE A 174 15.64 -4.18 -13.05
C PHE A 174 14.69 -4.66 -11.95
N ILE A 175 13.70 -3.85 -11.59
CA ILE A 175 12.74 -4.15 -10.53
C ILE A 175 11.89 -5.35 -10.91
N GLN A 176 11.32 -5.36 -12.11
CA GLN A 176 10.51 -6.48 -12.60
C GLN A 176 11.32 -7.76 -12.77
N LYS A 177 12.62 -7.64 -13.08
CA LYS A 177 13.48 -8.81 -13.30
C LYS A 177 13.94 -9.47 -11.99
N TYR A 178 14.30 -8.68 -10.97
CA TYR A 178 15.00 -9.19 -9.79
C TYR A 178 14.24 -9.03 -8.47
N ILE A 179 13.33 -8.06 -8.35
CA ILE A 179 12.68 -7.71 -7.07
C ILE A 179 11.20 -8.09 -7.08
N PHE A 180 10.44 -7.54 -8.02
CA PHE A 180 9.00 -7.74 -8.14
C PHE A 180 8.60 -8.31 -9.51
N PRO A 181 8.87 -9.61 -9.78
CA PRO A 181 8.37 -10.27 -10.98
C PRO A 181 6.85 -10.15 -11.12
N GLY A 182 6.42 -9.61 -12.27
CA GLY A 182 5.01 -9.36 -12.59
C GLY A 182 4.48 -8.00 -12.10
N GLY A 183 5.25 -7.23 -11.33
CA GLY A 183 4.86 -5.88 -10.92
C GLY A 183 4.74 -4.94 -12.11
N HIS A 184 3.80 -3.99 -12.03
CA HIS A 184 3.60 -3.00 -13.09
C HIS A 184 3.11 -1.67 -12.51
N LEU A 185 3.86 -0.61 -12.73
CA LEU A 185 3.48 0.73 -12.32
C LEU A 185 2.45 1.32 -13.28
N PRO A 186 1.26 1.73 -12.81
CA PRO A 186 0.33 2.50 -13.62
C PRO A 186 0.83 3.94 -13.82
N SER A 187 0.19 4.67 -14.72
CA SER A 187 0.21 6.13 -14.72
C SER A 187 -1.15 6.69 -14.28
N ILE A 188 -1.21 7.98 -13.93
CA ILE A 188 -2.47 8.61 -13.49
C ILE A 188 -3.51 8.57 -14.60
N LEU A 189 -3.15 8.93 -15.84
CA LEU A 189 -4.08 8.83 -16.97
C LEU A 189 -4.57 7.39 -17.15
N LYS A 190 -3.68 6.40 -17.02
CA LYS A 190 -4.08 5.00 -17.19
C LYS A 190 -5.09 4.56 -16.11
N ILE A 191 -4.93 5.01 -14.87
CA ILE A 191 -5.89 4.75 -13.79
C ILE A 191 -7.23 5.38 -14.15
N LEU A 192 -7.25 6.67 -14.50
CA LEU A 192 -8.48 7.41 -14.83
C LEU A 192 -9.20 6.84 -16.05
N GLU A 193 -8.47 6.46 -17.09
CA GLU A 193 -9.03 5.75 -18.25
C GLU A 193 -9.66 4.43 -17.85
N THR A 194 -9.02 3.69 -16.93
CA THR A 194 -9.50 2.38 -16.50
C THR A 194 -10.77 2.52 -15.67
N THR A 195 -10.80 3.45 -14.71
CA THR A 195 -11.99 3.68 -13.88
C THR A 195 -13.15 4.22 -14.71
N SER A 196 -12.94 5.23 -15.55
CA SER A 196 -14.00 5.83 -16.38
C SER A 196 -14.59 4.88 -17.42
N LYS A 197 -13.78 3.98 -18.02
CA LYS A 197 -14.26 3.03 -19.05
C LYS A 197 -14.98 1.81 -18.46
N HIS A 198 -14.67 1.44 -17.22
CA HIS A 198 -15.08 0.12 -16.68
C HIS A 198 -15.90 0.19 -15.40
N THR A 199 -16.01 1.36 -14.78
CA THR A 199 -16.66 1.56 -13.48
C THR A 199 -17.39 2.90 -13.45
N ARG A 200 -18.06 3.14 -12.33
CA ARG A 200 -18.70 4.38 -11.91
C ARG A 200 -17.83 5.13 -10.89
N LEU A 201 -16.59 4.68 -10.66
CA LEU A 201 -15.65 5.31 -9.73
C LEU A 201 -15.03 6.56 -10.38
N ASN A 202 -15.17 7.69 -9.69
CA ASN A 202 -14.65 8.99 -10.08
C ASN A 202 -13.55 9.39 -9.10
N LEU A 203 -12.47 9.98 -9.61
CA LEU A 203 -11.41 10.52 -8.77
C LEU A 203 -11.91 11.81 -8.11
N ASN A 204 -11.91 11.85 -6.79
CA ASN A 204 -12.34 13.02 -6.00
C ASN A 204 -11.17 13.77 -5.38
N HIS A 205 -10.05 13.10 -5.13
CA HIS A 205 -8.87 13.71 -4.54
C HIS A 205 -7.61 12.95 -4.97
N LEU A 206 -6.54 13.70 -5.21
CA LEU A 206 -5.20 13.20 -5.51
C LEU A 206 -4.19 14.06 -4.74
N GLU A 207 -3.28 13.41 -4.05
CA GLU A 207 -2.17 14.05 -3.34
C GLU A 207 -0.88 13.26 -3.59
N GLU A 208 0.23 13.96 -3.79
CA GLU A 208 1.53 13.37 -4.11
C GLU A 208 2.43 13.32 -2.86
N PHE A 209 3.19 12.23 -2.72
CA PHE A 209 4.15 11.98 -1.62
C PHE A 209 5.49 11.42 -2.14
N THR A 210 5.91 11.83 -3.34
CA THR A 210 7.11 11.29 -4.02
C THR A 210 8.37 11.44 -3.16
N GLU A 211 8.56 12.61 -2.54
CA GLU A 211 9.75 12.91 -1.75
C GLU A 211 9.79 12.11 -0.44
N ASP A 212 8.61 11.85 0.15
CA ASP A 212 8.50 10.99 1.32
C ASP A 212 8.97 9.56 1.05
N TYR A 213 8.70 9.04 -0.15
CA TYR A 213 9.17 7.69 -0.50
C TYR A 213 10.68 7.67 -0.70
N ALA A 214 11.26 8.67 -1.35
CA ALA A 214 12.72 8.79 -1.44
C ALA A 214 13.36 8.76 -0.04
N LYS A 215 12.86 9.57 0.90
CA LYS A 215 13.34 9.58 2.28
C LYS A 215 13.11 8.24 3.00
N THR A 216 11.96 7.60 2.80
CA THR A 216 11.66 6.28 3.39
C THR A 216 12.68 5.23 2.92
N LEU A 217 12.97 5.17 1.63
CA LEU A 217 13.93 4.24 1.04
C LEU A 217 15.37 4.50 1.52
N ASN A 218 15.74 5.78 1.67
CA ASN A 218 17.02 6.17 2.23
C ASN A 218 17.20 5.64 3.66
N ILE A 219 16.21 5.84 4.53
CA ILE A 219 16.24 5.32 5.91
C ILE A 219 16.30 3.80 5.92
N TRP A 220 15.51 3.12 5.08
CA TRP A 220 15.59 1.66 4.96
C TRP A 220 16.98 1.18 4.52
N HIS A 221 17.62 1.90 3.59
CA HIS A 221 18.98 1.62 3.16
C HIS A 221 19.98 1.82 4.29
N GLU A 222 19.92 2.94 5.03
CA GLU A 222 20.78 3.18 6.19
C GLU A 222 20.61 2.11 7.27
N ASN A 223 19.37 1.74 7.60
CA ASN A 223 19.08 0.68 8.55
C ASN A 223 19.65 -0.67 8.08
N PHE A 224 19.48 -1.00 6.80
CA PHE A 224 20.04 -2.21 6.21
C PHE A 224 21.58 -2.23 6.26
N GLU A 225 22.24 -1.12 5.94
CA GLU A 225 23.70 -0.98 6.03
C GLU A 225 24.22 -1.14 7.46
N ASN A 226 23.50 -0.56 8.43
CA ASN A 226 23.88 -0.62 9.85
C ASN A 226 23.73 -2.01 10.47
N HIS A 227 23.01 -2.93 9.81
CA HIS A 227 22.74 -4.29 10.30
C HIS A 227 23.24 -5.39 9.34
N LEU A 228 24.26 -5.11 8.52
CA LEU A 228 24.77 -6.09 7.54
C LEU A 228 25.29 -7.38 8.17
N ASP A 229 25.83 -7.31 9.39
CA ASP A 229 26.32 -8.50 10.10
C ASP A 229 25.17 -9.41 10.52
N GLU A 230 24.05 -8.84 10.97
CA GLU A 230 22.80 -9.55 11.24
C GLU A 230 22.21 -10.15 9.96
N VAL A 231 22.18 -9.39 8.86
CA VAL A 231 21.72 -9.88 7.56
C VAL A 231 22.53 -11.11 7.12
N LYS A 232 23.87 -11.08 7.26
CA LYS A 232 24.72 -12.24 6.95
C LYS A 232 24.45 -13.43 7.87
N LYS A 233 24.22 -13.20 9.17
CA LYS A 233 23.87 -14.26 10.14
C LYS A 233 22.53 -14.93 9.81
N LEU A 234 21.61 -14.22 9.17
CA LEU A 234 20.35 -14.78 8.66
C LEU A 234 20.53 -15.64 7.39
N GLY A 235 21.75 -15.74 6.85
CA GLY A 235 22.09 -16.61 5.72
C GLY A 235 22.03 -15.93 4.34
N PHE A 236 21.86 -14.60 4.30
CA PHE A 236 21.90 -13.85 3.04
C PHE A 236 23.35 -13.63 2.58
N ASP A 237 23.63 -14.02 1.33
CA ASP A 237 24.97 -13.93 0.75
C ASP A 237 25.30 -12.53 0.22
N ASP A 238 26.57 -12.33 -0.15
CA ASP A 238 27.03 -11.05 -0.70
C ASP A 238 26.33 -10.68 -2.01
N TYR A 239 25.81 -11.67 -2.77
CA TYR A 239 25.05 -11.40 -3.99
C TYR A 239 23.72 -10.74 -3.66
N PHE A 240 22.94 -11.33 -2.75
CA PHE A 240 21.69 -10.76 -2.24
C PHE A 240 21.93 -9.37 -1.66
N ILE A 241 22.95 -9.22 -0.81
CA ILE A 241 23.26 -7.92 -0.17
C ILE A 241 23.52 -6.84 -1.21
N ARG A 242 24.37 -7.10 -2.21
CA ARG A 242 24.64 -6.13 -3.29
C ARG A 242 23.38 -5.81 -4.09
N MET A 243 22.59 -6.83 -4.42
CA MET A 243 21.33 -6.66 -5.14
C MET A 243 20.35 -5.79 -4.34
N TRP A 244 20.22 -6.01 -3.04
CA TRP A 244 19.32 -5.27 -2.16
C TRP A 244 19.73 -3.80 -2.01
N LYS A 245 21.04 -3.52 -1.87
CA LYS A 245 21.57 -2.15 -1.89
C LYS A 245 21.23 -1.44 -3.20
N ILE A 246 21.45 -2.11 -4.32
CA ILE A 246 21.12 -1.54 -5.65
C ILE A 246 19.63 -1.27 -5.72
N TYR A 247 18.79 -2.20 -5.28
CA TYR A 247 17.34 -2.02 -5.27
C TYR A 247 16.89 -0.76 -4.50
N LEU A 248 17.31 -0.61 -3.25
CA LEU A 248 16.89 0.54 -2.43
C LEU A 248 17.35 1.86 -3.03
N ASN A 249 18.64 1.97 -3.41
CA ASN A 249 19.20 3.18 -4.00
C ASN A 249 18.62 3.47 -5.41
N TYR A 250 18.34 2.43 -6.20
CA TYR A 250 17.71 2.58 -7.52
C TYR A 250 16.30 3.16 -7.40
N CYS A 251 15.52 2.65 -6.46
CA CYS A 251 14.17 3.16 -6.20
C CYS A 251 14.22 4.58 -5.64
N GLU A 252 15.10 4.86 -4.67
CA GLU A 252 15.29 6.20 -4.11
C GLU A 252 15.61 7.22 -5.22
N ALA A 253 16.59 6.91 -6.07
CA ALA A 253 16.93 7.75 -7.21
C ALA A 253 15.75 7.89 -8.19
N GLY A 254 14.95 6.84 -8.38
CA GLY A 254 13.73 6.88 -9.17
C GLY A 254 12.72 7.93 -8.68
N PHE A 255 12.50 8.02 -7.37
CA PHE A 255 11.62 9.03 -6.78
C PHE A 255 12.26 10.43 -6.78
N LEU A 256 13.53 10.56 -6.37
CA LEU A 256 14.23 11.87 -6.36
C LEU A 256 14.30 12.53 -7.73
N THR A 257 14.48 11.73 -8.78
CA THR A 257 14.52 12.21 -10.17
C THR A 257 13.13 12.33 -10.80
N ARG A 258 12.06 12.06 -10.05
CA ARG A 258 10.66 12.03 -10.53
C ARG A 258 10.48 11.12 -11.74
N ASN A 259 11.32 10.08 -11.83
CA ASN A 259 11.17 9.02 -12.82
C ASN A 259 9.95 8.14 -12.48
N ILE A 260 9.65 8.01 -11.20
CA ILE A 260 8.43 7.46 -10.63
C ILE A 260 7.94 8.41 -9.52
N ASN A 261 6.67 8.29 -9.16
CA ASN A 261 5.99 9.13 -8.19
C ASN A 261 5.17 8.27 -7.23
N LEU A 262 4.77 8.83 -6.10
CA LEU A 262 3.84 8.20 -5.18
C LEU A 262 2.60 9.07 -5.01
N HIS A 263 1.42 8.47 -5.12
CA HIS A 263 0.16 9.19 -4.98
C HIS A 263 -0.78 8.49 -4.01
N GLN A 264 -1.52 9.29 -3.24
CA GLN A 264 -2.74 8.86 -2.58
C GLN A 264 -3.95 9.36 -3.38
N LEU A 265 -4.80 8.44 -3.80
CA LEU A 265 -5.97 8.68 -4.64
C LEU A 265 -7.24 8.32 -3.88
N VAL A 266 -8.26 9.16 -3.98
CA VAL A 266 -9.58 8.92 -3.40
C VAL A 266 -10.61 8.82 -4.50
N PHE A 267 -11.33 7.71 -4.54
CA PHE A 267 -12.39 7.46 -5.50
C PHE A 267 -13.73 7.25 -4.80
N THR A 268 -14.80 7.77 -5.41
CA THR A 268 -16.17 7.47 -5.00
C THR A 268 -17.05 7.20 -6.22
N ARG A 269 -18.21 6.56 -6.01
CA ARG A 269 -19.18 6.38 -7.10
C ARG A 269 -19.82 7.72 -7.48
N ASP A 270 -20.24 7.86 -8.73
CA ASP A 270 -21.08 9.00 -9.13
C ASP A 270 -22.34 9.08 -8.25
N GLN A 271 -22.85 10.29 -8.07
CA GLN A 271 -24.05 10.58 -7.24
C GLN A 271 -23.89 10.27 -5.74
N ASN A 272 -22.66 10.12 -5.23
CA ASN A 272 -22.42 10.03 -3.79
C ASN A 272 -22.62 11.38 -3.08
N ILE A 273 -23.87 11.75 -2.82
CA ILE A 273 -24.24 13.01 -2.15
C ILE A 273 -23.74 13.11 -0.71
N TYR A 274 -23.35 12.00 -0.08
CA TYR A 274 -22.86 11.98 1.30
C TYR A 274 -21.47 12.58 1.47
N LEU A 275 -20.81 13.00 0.38
CA LEU A 275 -19.60 13.80 0.41
C LEU A 275 -19.90 15.30 0.60
N ASN A 276 -21.11 15.76 0.29
CA ASN A 276 -21.49 17.18 0.34
C ASN A 276 -21.82 17.69 1.75
N LYS A 277 -21.27 17.08 2.81
CA LYS A 277 -21.59 17.37 4.23
C LYS A 277 -21.27 18.80 4.71
N GLY A 278 -20.88 19.71 3.81
CA GLY A 278 -20.73 21.14 4.08
C GLY A 278 -21.12 22.08 2.93
N LEU A 279 -21.79 21.60 1.87
CA LEU A 279 -22.14 22.41 0.69
C LEU A 279 -23.64 22.59 0.43
N ILE A 280 -24.49 22.00 1.27
CA ILE A 280 -25.91 22.35 1.35
C ILE A 280 -26.14 22.87 2.77
N ALA A 281 -26.02 24.19 2.91
CA ALA A 281 -26.63 24.94 4.01
C ALA A 281 -28.12 25.10 3.73
#